data_AF-A0ABD1MYL5-F1
#
_entry.id   AF-A0ABD1MYL5-F1
#
_cell.length_a   1.000
_cell.length_b   1.000
_cell.length_c   1.000
_cell.angle_alpha   90.00
_cell.angle_beta   90.00
_cell.angle_gamma   90.00
#
_symmetry.space_group_name_H-M   'P 1'
#
loop_
_entity.id
_entity.type
_entity.pdbx_description
1 polymer ?
#
loop_
_entity_poly.entity_id
_entity_poly.type
_entity_poly.pdbx_seq_one_letter_code
_entity_poly.pdbx_strand_id
1 'polypeptide(L)'
;MLGVRFTFKNINVDNPNEEYFFTIRHEDDMYTLLNCQPSLKDTDELIHELNKTNGLFKFVRTMRKKFQEAVAQGSLSVITNEHQESSFISASAPVLSISTITSYSPTEGNEHKGEPTNDNTHLQKQVNQRRVKSAILSPGSASSVRQSPRLKVRK
;
A
#
# COMPACT_ATOMS: atom_id res chain seq x y z
N MET A 1 2.49 -10.39 -4.71
CA MET A 1 1.42 -9.47 -5.16
C MET A 1 1.90 -8.70 -6.37
N LEU A 2 1.11 -8.65 -7.45
CA LEU A 2 1.43 -7.86 -8.63
C LEU A 2 0.69 -6.51 -8.56
N GLY A 3 1.41 -5.42 -8.75
CA GLY A 3 0.89 -4.07 -8.78
C GLY A 3 1.71 -3.23 -9.75
N VAL A 4 1.18 -2.06 -10.12
CA VAL A 4 1.87 -1.11 -11.00
C VAL A 4 2.46 -0.01 -10.14
N ARG A 5 3.78 0.15 -10.22
CA ARG A 5 4.51 1.23 -9.55
C ARG A 5 4.68 2.41 -10.48
N PHE A 6 4.21 3.58 -10.04
CA PHE A 6 4.45 4.86 -10.68
C PHE A 6 5.60 5.54 -9.95
N THR A 7 6.69 5.81 -10.66
CA THR A 7 7.88 6.47 -10.11
C THR A 7 8.08 7.82 -10.78
N PHE A 8 8.31 8.85 -9.98
CA PHE A 8 8.53 10.21 -10.41
C PHE A 8 9.92 10.67 -10.00
N LYS A 9 10.63 11.26 -10.96
CA LYS A 9 11.84 12.06 -10.77
C LYS A 9 11.52 13.52 -11.09
N ASN A 10 12.49 14.40 -10.83
CA ASN A 10 12.34 15.85 -11.01
C ASN A 10 11.15 16.40 -10.20
N ILE A 11 11.05 15.96 -8.95
CA ILE A 11 10.09 16.49 -7.97
C ILE A 11 10.81 17.50 -7.08
N ASN A 12 11.90 17.07 -6.46
CA ASN A 12 12.81 17.92 -5.71
C ASN A 12 13.82 18.56 -6.68
N VAL A 13 13.91 19.89 -6.68
CA VAL A 13 14.84 20.64 -7.54
C VAL A 13 16.27 20.49 -7.06
N ASP A 14 16.48 20.35 -5.74
CA ASP A 14 17.80 20.20 -5.13
C ASP A 14 18.38 18.80 -5.39
N ASN A 15 17.50 17.81 -5.54
CA ASN A 15 17.87 16.44 -5.89
C ASN A 15 16.95 15.87 -6.99
N PRO A 16 17.18 16.18 -8.27
CA PRO A 16 16.28 15.81 -9.37
C PRO A 16 16.18 14.29 -9.59
N ASN A 17 17.18 13.53 -9.14
CA ASN A 17 17.21 12.07 -9.28
C ASN A 17 16.46 11.35 -8.16
N GLU A 18 16.07 12.06 -7.09
CA GLU A 18 15.29 11.50 -6.00
C GLU A 18 13.96 10.92 -6.52
N GLU A 19 13.66 9.69 -6.07
CA GLU A 19 12.50 8.94 -6.54
C GLU A 19 11.35 9.03 -5.55
N TYR A 20 10.21 9.51 -6.06
CA TYR A 20 8.93 9.56 -5.37
C TYR A 20 8.03 8.54 -6.04
N PHE A 21 7.37 7.67 -5.31
CA PHE A 21 6.59 6.62 -5.96
C PHE A 21 5.36 6.20 -5.17
N PHE A 22 4.43 5.62 -5.90
CA PHE A 22 3.35 4.85 -5.31
C PHE A 22 3.12 3.58 -6.14
N THR A 23 2.55 2.57 -5.50
CA THR A 23 2.18 1.31 -6.13
C THR A 23 0.69 1.10 -5.95
N ILE A 24 -0.04 0.97 -7.06
CA ILE A 24 -1.46 0.62 -7.04
C ILE A 24 -1.66 -0.78 -7.60
N ARG A 25 -2.72 -1.43 -7.14
CA ARG A 25 -3.26 -2.67 -7.69
C ARG A 25 -4.71 -2.43 -8.07
N HIS A 26 -5.14 -3.06 -9.16
CA HIS A 26 -6.54 -3.11 -9.56
C HIS A 26 -6.99 -4.56 -9.54
N GLU A 27 -7.91 -4.88 -8.64
CA GLU A 27 -8.46 -6.22 -8.41
C GLU A 27 -9.94 -6.06 -8.01
N ASP A 28 -10.81 -6.95 -8.50
CA ASP A 28 -12.26 -6.91 -8.22
C ASP A 28 -12.92 -5.53 -8.48
N ASP A 29 -12.57 -4.91 -9.61
CA ASP A 29 -13.01 -3.57 -10.01
C ASP A 29 -12.69 -2.46 -8.99
N MET A 30 -11.72 -2.72 -8.10
CA MET A 30 -11.26 -1.78 -7.10
C MET A 30 -9.75 -1.56 -7.17
N TYR A 31 -9.37 -0.29 -7.12
CA TYR A 31 -8.02 0.17 -6.88
C TYR A 31 -7.70 0.14 -5.39
N THR A 32 -6.55 -0.45 -5.07
CA THR A 32 -5.95 -0.44 -3.72
C THR A 32 -4.55 0.15 -3.79
N LEU A 33 -4.21 1.04 -2.86
CA LEU A 33 -2.85 1.54 -2.68
C LEU A 33 -2.04 0.51 -1.89
N LEU A 34 -0.95 0.02 -2.48
CA LEU A 34 -0.05 -0.96 -1.85
C LEU A 34 1.14 -0.31 -1.16
N ASN A 35 1.68 0.76 -1.74
CA ASN A 35 2.83 1.48 -1.20
C ASN A 35 2.79 2.95 -1.68
N CYS A 36 3.30 3.88 -0.89
CA CYS A 36 3.49 5.28 -1.24
C CYS A 36 4.68 5.84 -0.46
N GLN A 37 5.70 6.29 -1.18
CA GLN A 37 6.91 6.87 -0.58
C GLN A 37 7.26 8.20 -1.27
N PRO A 38 7.43 9.29 -0.51
CA PRO A 38 7.08 9.43 0.91
C PRO A 38 5.57 9.24 1.14
N SER A 39 5.19 8.98 2.39
CA SER A 39 3.78 8.93 2.76
C SER A 39 3.13 10.30 2.52
N LEU A 40 1.95 10.31 1.90
CA LEU A 40 1.20 11.51 1.59
C LEU A 40 -0.07 11.54 2.44
N LYS A 41 -0.47 12.75 2.86
CA LYS A 41 -1.79 12.97 3.48
C LYS A 41 -2.89 12.80 2.44
N ASP A 42 -4.07 12.36 2.89
CA ASP A 42 -5.30 12.26 2.10
C ASP A 42 -5.24 11.23 0.95
N THR A 43 -4.32 10.27 0.98
CA THR A 43 -4.24 9.21 -0.05
C THR A 43 -5.51 8.37 -0.10
N ASP A 44 -6.17 8.16 1.04
CA ASP A 44 -7.39 7.38 1.13
C ASP A 44 -8.54 8.05 0.38
N GLU A 45 -8.65 9.38 0.47
CA GLU A 45 -9.64 10.16 -0.28
C GLU A 45 -9.38 10.07 -1.79
N LEU A 46 -8.11 10.14 -2.20
CA LEU A 46 -7.71 10.01 -3.60
C LEU A 46 -8.03 8.62 -4.16
N ILE A 47 -7.83 7.56 -3.38
CA ILE A 47 -8.20 6.18 -3.77
C ILE A 47 -9.72 6.03 -3.83
N HIS A 48 -10.46 6.63 -2.90
CA HIS A 48 -11.92 6.65 -2.95
C HIS A 48 -12.45 7.37 -4.20
N GLU A 49 -11.88 8.53 -4.57
CA GLU A 49 -12.23 9.23 -5.81
C GLU A 49 -11.86 8.40 -7.05
N LEU A 50 -10.69 7.76 -7.05
CA LEU A 50 -10.24 6.89 -8.13
C LEU A 50 -11.23 5.74 -8.35
N ASN A 51 -11.66 5.08 -7.28
CA ASN A 51 -12.64 3.98 -7.35
C ASN A 51 -14.02 4.46 -7.82
N LYS A 52 -14.41 5.70 -7.50
CA LYS A 52 -15.68 6.27 -7.98
C LYS A 52 -15.66 6.67 -9.45
N THR A 53 -14.53 7.18 -9.94
CA THR A 53 -14.43 7.84 -11.26
C THR A 53 -13.71 7.01 -12.32
N ASN A 54 -12.98 5.97 -11.90
CA ASN A 54 -12.02 5.23 -12.72
C ASN A 54 -10.98 6.16 -13.41
N GLY A 55 -10.71 7.31 -12.80
CA GLY A 55 -9.91 8.39 -13.38
C GLY A 55 -8.40 8.26 -13.16
N LEU A 56 -7.77 7.16 -13.61
CA LEU A 56 -6.37 6.86 -13.31
C LEU A 56 -5.39 8.00 -13.72
N PHE A 57 -5.56 8.58 -14.91
CA PHE A 57 -4.69 9.68 -15.36
C PHE A 57 -4.78 10.92 -14.47
N LYS A 58 -5.99 11.23 -13.99
CA LYS A 58 -6.21 12.34 -13.04
C LYS A 58 -5.54 12.02 -11.71
N PHE A 59 -5.74 10.81 -11.19
CA PHE A 59 -5.12 10.33 -9.96
C PHE A 59 -3.58 10.43 -10.01
N VAL A 60 -2.94 9.93 -11.08
CA VAL A 60 -1.47 9.99 -11.26
C VAL A 60 -0.97 11.45 -11.26
N ARG A 61 -1.69 12.37 -11.92
CA ARG A 61 -1.36 13.80 -11.91
C ARG A 61 -1.49 14.42 -10.52
N THR A 62 -2.55 14.09 -9.80
CA THR A 62 -2.78 14.57 -8.43
C THR A 62 -1.70 14.06 -7.48
N MET A 63 -1.33 12.77 -7.56
CA MET A 63 -0.24 12.18 -6.77
C MET A 63 1.09 12.91 -7.02
N ARG A 64 1.43 13.19 -8.29
CA ARG A 64 2.62 13.99 -8.62
C ARG A 64 2.58 15.37 -7.95
N LYS A 65 1.44 16.07 -8.00
CA LYS A 65 1.28 17.39 -7.37
C LYS A 65 1.44 17.31 -5.85
N LYS A 66 0.86 16.30 -5.21
CA LYS A 66 0.99 16.08 -3.76
C LYS A 66 2.44 15.81 -3.34
N PHE A 67 3.21 15.07 -4.14
CA PHE A 67 4.66 14.94 -3.89
C PHE A 67 5.39 16.28 -3.99
N GLN A 68 5.08 17.11 -4.99
CA GLN A 68 5.66 18.45 -5.13
C GLN A 68 5.31 19.35 -3.93
N GLU A 69 4.06 19.31 -3.48
CA GLU A 69 3.60 20.04 -2.29
C GLU A 69 4.31 19.57 -1.02
N ALA A 70 4.48 18.26 -0.84
CA ALA A 70 5.17 17.68 0.33
C ALA A 70 6.63 18.12 0.40
N VAL A 71 7.32 18.17 -0.74
CA VAL A 71 8.70 18.69 -0.84
C VAL A 71 8.73 20.18 -0.52
N ALA A 72 7.84 20.98 -1.10
CA ALA A 72 7.79 22.42 -0.86
C ALA A 72 7.49 22.77 0.61
N GLN A 73 6.74 21.91 1.31
CA GLN A 73 6.41 22.08 2.72
C GLN A 73 7.46 21.50 3.68
N GLY A 74 8.52 20.87 3.18
CA GLY A 74 9.49 20.15 4.03
C GLY A 74 8.87 19.04 4.88
N SER A 75 7.64 18.61 4.55
CA SER A 75 6.82 17.72 5.36
C SER A 75 7.05 16.25 5.00
N LEU A 76 8.30 15.88 4.74
CA LEU A 76 8.66 14.48 4.50
C LEU A 76 8.67 13.75 5.84
N SER A 77 7.55 13.15 6.21
CA SER A 77 7.53 12.14 7.27
C SER A 77 8.21 10.88 6.72
N VAL A 78 9.54 10.87 6.80
CA VAL A 78 10.34 9.67 6.58
C VAL A 78 10.09 8.74 7.77
N ILE A 79 9.11 7.85 7.65
CA ILE A 79 9.08 6.64 8.47
C ILE A 79 10.01 5.66 7.75
N THR A 80 11.32 5.83 7.95
CA THR A 80 12.22 4.69 7.77
C THR A 80 11.85 3.72 8.87
N ASN A 81 11.24 2.59 8.50
CA ASN A 81 11.31 1.38 9.32
C ASN A 81 12.77 0.91 9.30
N GLU A 82 13.66 1.66 9.94
CA GLU A 82 14.97 1.15 10.33
C GLU A 82 14.70 0.11 11.40
N HIS A 83 14.79 -1.14 10.95
CA HIS A 83 14.84 -2.32 11.77
C HIS A 83 15.88 -2.09 12.87
N GLN A 84 15.43 -1.77 14.09
CA GLN A 84 16.29 -1.76 15.25
C GLN A 84 16.74 -3.21 15.47
N GLU A 85 17.83 -3.61 14.83
CA GLU A 85 18.60 -4.76 15.27
C GLU A 85 19.15 -4.42 16.65
N SER A 86 18.36 -4.76 17.67
CA SER A 86 18.76 -4.81 19.06
C SER A 86 19.96 -5.76 19.17
N SER A 87 21.16 -5.20 19.09
CA SER A 87 22.41 -5.92 19.33
C SER A 87 22.49 -6.27 20.81
N PHE A 88 22.09 -7.50 21.16
CA PHE A 88 22.35 -8.08 22.46
C PHE A 88 23.86 -8.26 22.62
N ILE A 89 24.46 -7.49 23.51
CA ILE A 89 25.87 -7.60 23.86
C ILE A 89 26.02 -8.89 24.68
N SER A 90 26.52 -9.96 24.05
CA SER A 90 26.83 -11.22 24.73
C SER A 90 28.13 -11.05 25.53
N ALA A 91 28.00 -10.78 26.84
CA ALA A 91 29.15 -10.77 27.75
C ALA A 91 29.59 -12.21 28.06
N SER A 92 30.66 -12.66 27.41
CA SER A 92 31.39 -13.87 27.78
C SER A 92 32.24 -13.61 29.03
N ALA A 93 32.08 -14.42 30.09
CA ALA A 93 32.98 -14.44 31.24
C ALA A 93 33.85 -15.72 31.22
N PRO A 94 35.14 -15.65 31.63
CA PRO A 94 36.03 -16.80 31.63
C PRO A 94 35.94 -17.66 32.91
N VAL A 95 36.52 -18.85 32.79
CA VAL A 95 36.35 -20.09 33.58
C VAL A 95 37.19 -20.13 34.88
N LEU A 96 36.79 -21.06 35.79
CA LEU A 96 37.54 -21.86 36.79
C LEU A 96 36.99 -21.64 38.22
N SER A 97 36.64 -22.64 39.04
CA SER A 97 37.36 -23.89 39.37
C SER A 97 36.48 -25.00 40.00
N ILE A 98 37.03 -26.21 39.94
CA ILE A 98 36.66 -27.52 40.51
C ILE A 98 36.55 -27.54 42.05
N SER A 99 35.62 -28.34 42.63
CA SER A 99 35.95 -29.47 43.54
C SER A 99 34.74 -30.19 44.21
N THR A 100 34.78 -31.53 44.12
CA THR A 100 34.43 -32.56 45.13
C THR A 100 33.01 -33.16 45.24
N ILE A 101 32.90 -34.38 44.68
CA ILE A 101 32.28 -35.65 45.14
C ILE A 101 31.36 -35.64 46.39
N THR A 102 30.12 -36.13 46.25
CA THR A 102 29.60 -37.39 46.87
C THR A 102 28.08 -37.35 47.15
N SER A 103 27.43 -38.42 46.65
CA SER A 103 26.25 -39.16 47.13
C SER A 103 24.78 -38.75 46.83
N TYR A 104 24.08 -39.83 46.45
CA TYR A 104 22.67 -40.23 46.55
C TYR A 104 21.56 -39.61 45.66
N SER A 105 20.88 -40.53 44.98
CA SER A 105 19.65 -40.46 44.16
C SER A 105 18.37 -40.43 45.05
N PRO A 106 17.12 -40.55 44.54
CA PRO A 106 16.57 -40.46 43.16
C PRO A 106 15.26 -39.59 43.06
N THR A 107 14.66 -39.63 41.86
CA THR A 107 13.20 -39.67 41.55
C THR A 107 12.34 -38.41 41.46
N GLU A 108 11.31 -38.54 40.59
CA GLU A 108 10.13 -37.71 40.33
C GLU A 108 10.36 -36.52 39.36
N GLY A 109 9.65 -36.33 38.25
CA GLY A 109 8.45 -36.95 37.72
C GLY A 109 7.74 -35.95 36.79
N ASN A 110 7.26 -36.46 35.64
CA ASN A 110 6.12 -35.99 34.83
C ASN A 110 6.16 -34.65 34.06
N GLU A 111 6.41 -34.82 32.76
CA GLU A 111 5.58 -34.37 31.62
C GLU A 111 4.14 -33.98 32.00
N HIS A 112 3.55 -32.90 31.45
CA HIS A 112 2.16 -32.91 30.99
C HIS A 112 1.95 -31.87 29.87
N LYS A 113 1.65 -32.38 28.68
CA LYS A 113 0.94 -31.71 27.59
C LYS A 113 -0.45 -31.24 28.05
N GLY A 114 -0.98 -30.24 27.36
CA GLY A 114 -2.41 -29.91 27.39
C GLY A 114 -2.85 -29.04 26.21
N GLU A 115 -3.14 -29.66 25.08
CA GLU A 115 -4.15 -29.23 24.11
C GLU A 115 -5.45 -29.96 24.47
N PRO A 116 -6.63 -29.35 24.29
CA PRO A 116 -7.57 -29.94 23.32
C PRO A 116 -8.41 -28.92 22.53
N THR A 117 -8.38 -29.05 21.20
CA THR A 117 -9.52 -29.34 20.31
C THR A 117 -10.97 -29.05 20.77
N ASN A 118 -11.72 -28.34 19.91
CA ASN A 118 -12.81 -28.87 19.04
C ASN A 118 -14.13 -28.07 18.96
N ASP A 119 -14.67 -28.10 17.73
CA ASP A 119 -16.09 -28.15 17.32
C ASP A 119 -16.90 -26.87 16.96
N ASN A 120 -16.97 -26.62 15.64
CA ASN A 120 -18.14 -26.82 14.76
C ASN A 120 -19.54 -26.29 15.16
N THR A 121 -20.14 -25.49 14.26
CA THR A 121 -21.57 -25.40 13.81
C THR A 121 -21.89 -23.94 13.43
N HIS A 122 -22.78 -23.53 12.50
CA HIS A 122 -23.57 -24.12 11.43
C HIS A 122 -24.37 -22.95 10.78
N LEU A 123 -24.34 -22.85 9.44
CA LEU A 123 -25.28 -22.24 8.48
C LEU A 123 -26.00 -20.90 8.77
N GLN A 124 -25.99 -19.99 7.77
CA GLN A 124 -27.18 -19.74 6.94
C GLN A 124 -26.86 -18.95 5.65
N LYS A 125 -27.31 -19.52 4.53
CA LYS A 125 -27.42 -18.88 3.20
C LYS A 125 -28.70 -18.05 3.16
N GLN A 126 -28.68 -16.90 2.48
CA GLN A 126 -29.85 -16.49 1.72
C GLN A 126 -29.45 -15.78 0.41
N VAL A 127 -29.86 -16.43 -0.68
CA VAL A 127 -29.88 -15.94 -2.06
C VAL A 127 -31.25 -15.32 -2.29
N ASN A 128 -31.32 -14.18 -2.98
CA ASN A 128 -32.41 -13.92 -3.90
C ASN A 128 -32.01 -12.94 -5.02
N GLN A 129 -32.22 -13.41 -6.24
CA GLN A 129 -32.08 -12.71 -7.50
C GLN A 129 -33.34 -11.86 -7.77
N ARG A 130 -33.21 -10.69 -8.41
CA ARG A 130 -34.08 -10.31 -9.57
C ARG A 130 -33.67 -9.00 -10.26
N ARG A 131 -33.00 -9.23 -11.39
CA ARG A 131 -32.99 -8.49 -12.66
C ARG A 131 -34.33 -7.78 -12.99
N VAL A 132 -34.27 -6.48 -13.28
CA VAL A 132 -35.20 -5.81 -14.22
C VAL A 132 -34.37 -4.95 -15.17
N LYS A 133 -34.42 -5.30 -16.45
CA LYS A 133 -33.89 -4.54 -17.58
C LYS A 133 -34.97 -3.57 -18.03
N SER A 134 -34.65 -2.30 -18.22
CA SER A 134 -35.44 -1.40 -19.07
C SER A 134 -34.54 -0.79 -20.14
N ALA A 135 -35.14 -0.66 -21.31
CA ALA A 135 -34.52 -0.60 -22.61
C ALA A 135 -34.28 0.83 -23.09
N ILE A 136 -33.20 1.00 -23.87
CA ILE A 136 -33.10 1.72 -25.14
C ILE A 136 -33.77 3.11 -25.20
N LEU A 137 -32.94 4.16 -25.21
CA LEU A 137 -33.08 5.31 -26.12
C LEU A 137 -31.68 5.83 -26.48
N SER A 138 -31.36 5.81 -27.78
CA SER A 138 -30.35 6.65 -28.47
C SER A 138 -31.11 7.41 -29.58
N PRO A 139 -30.55 8.37 -30.34
CA PRO A 139 -29.22 9.00 -30.30
C PRO A 139 -29.29 10.56 -30.28
N GLY A 140 -28.19 11.24 -30.00
CA GLY A 140 -28.11 12.71 -30.05
C GLY A 140 -26.73 13.20 -30.44
N SER A 141 -26.44 13.17 -31.74
CA SER A 141 -25.24 13.69 -32.38
C SER A 141 -25.03 15.19 -32.13
N ALA A 142 -23.81 15.60 -31.78
CA ALA A 142 -23.29 16.93 -32.10
C ALA A 142 -21.75 16.90 -32.14
N SER A 143 -21.21 16.72 -33.34
CA SER A 143 -19.81 16.99 -33.66
C SER A 143 -19.62 18.51 -33.75
N SER A 144 -18.72 19.07 -32.94
CA SER A 144 -18.29 20.47 -33.06
C SER A 144 -16.84 20.51 -33.54
N VAL A 145 -16.65 20.53 -34.85
CA VAL A 145 -15.35 20.82 -35.48
C VAL A 145 -15.13 22.34 -35.43
N ARG A 146 -14.30 22.81 -34.49
CA ARG A 146 -13.79 24.20 -34.51
C ARG A 146 -12.60 24.29 -35.47
N GLN A 147 -12.86 24.64 -36.72
CA GLN A 147 -11.83 25.10 -37.65
C GLN A 147 -11.48 26.57 -37.33
N SER A 148 -10.20 26.85 -37.07
CA SER A 148 -9.68 28.21 -36.93
C SER A 148 -9.30 28.79 -38.31
N PRO A 149 -9.47 30.10 -38.56
CA PRO A 149 -9.06 30.71 -39.82
C PRO A 149 -7.53 30.92 -39.85
N ARG A 150 -6.87 30.57 -40.96
CA ARG A 150 -5.47 30.94 -41.20
C ARG A 150 -5.38 32.34 -41.83
N LEU A 151 -4.47 33.15 -41.29
CA LEU A 151 -4.11 34.48 -41.79
C LEU A 151 -3.47 34.38 -43.18
N LYS A 152 -3.96 35.14 -44.15
CA LYS A 152 -3.29 35.32 -45.46
C LYS A 152 -2.23 36.41 -45.34
N VAL A 153 -0.99 36.06 -45.71
CA VAL A 153 0.12 37.01 -45.91
C VAL A 153 -0.11 37.76 -47.23
N ARG A 154 -0.03 39.10 -47.19
CA ARG A 154 0.02 39.95 -48.40
C ARG A 154 1.46 40.03 -48.91
N LYS A 155 1.61 39.95 -50.23
CA LYS A 155 2.84 40.20 -50.99
C LYS A 155 3.18 41.68 -51.02
#